data_AF-A0A387H2Q7-F1
#
_entry.id   AF-A0A387H2Q7-F1
#
_cell.length_a   1.000
_cell.length_b   1.000
_cell.length_c   1.000
_cell.angle_alpha   90.00
_cell.angle_beta   90.00
_cell.angle_gamma   90.00
#
_symmetry.space_group_name_H-M   'P 1'
#
loop_
_entity.id
_entity.type
_entity.pdbx_description
1 polymer ?
#
loop_
_entity_poly.entity_id
_entity_poly.type
_entity_poly.pdbx_seq_one_letter_code
_entity_poly.pdbx_strand_id
1 'polypeptide(L)'
;MSSRSPSIPISLTVAALGTAHLLLADRHHRQRQELVAMQVHSDLLADIIRDPETDPAWSSQYEPWVKPGEDPKFFTLNRWLEWYRRGRRAGVISTSDLKVNLSSFMRLDGGTLMWALTREKRWQQSAPTKSGRKFWHLVDTAFRAAGGERTHAEIIREQPTLPPLARGQ
;
A
#
# COMPACT_ATOMS: atom_id res chain seq x y z
N MET A 1 -20.26 -6.13 -67.66
CA MET A 1 -19.12 -5.79 -66.76
C MET A 1 -19.67 -5.55 -65.37
N SER A 2 -19.64 -6.54 -64.48
CA SER A 2 -20.08 -6.37 -63.09
C SER A 2 -18.91 -5.91 -62.23
N SER A 3 -18.95 -4.68 -61.74
CA SER A 3 -18.09 -4.25 -60.64
C SER A 3 -18.62 -4.89 -59.34
N ARG A 4 -17.85 -5.82 -58.76
CA ARG A 4 -18.07 -6.27 -57.38
C ARG A 4 -17.44 -5.23 -56.46
N SER A 5 -18.26 -4.37 -55.87
CA SER A 5 -17.83 -3.54 -54.75
C SER A 5 -17.46 -4.44 -53.58
N PRO A 6 -16.28 -4.26 -52.96
CA PRO A 6 -15.91 -5.01 -51.76
C PRO A 6 -16.75 -4.53 -50.59
N SER A 7 -17.83 -5.24 -50.28
CA SER A 7 -18.56 -5.07 -49.03
C SER A 7 -17.70 -5.64 -47.91
N ILE A 8 -16.90 -4.79 -47.28
CA ILE A 8 -16.27 -5.11 -46.00
C ILE A 8 -17.42 -5.45 -45.04
N PRO A 9 -17.49 -6.66 -44.48
CA PRO A 9 -18.61 -7.06 -43.65
C PRO A 9 -18.63 -6.19 -42.39
N ILE A 10 -19.74 -5.49 -42.17
CA ILE A 10 -19.96 -4.52 -41.07
C ILE A 10 -19.53 -5.10 -39.70
N SER A 11 -19.67 -6.41 -39.51
CA SER A 11 -19.25 -7.14 -38.31
C SER A 11 -17.75 -7.05 -38.02
N LEU A 12 -16.88 -7.03 -39.04
CA LEU A 12 -15.43 -6.88 -38.89
C LEU A 12 -15.06 -5.47 -38.41
N THR A 13 -15.73 -4.45 -38.95
CA THR A 13 -15.54 -3.06 -38.53
C THR A 13 -15.98 -2.84 -37.08
N VAL A 14 -17.12 -3.41 -36.67
CA VAL A 14 -17.61 -3.33 -35.27
C VAL A 14 -16.67 -4.04 -34.30
N ALA A 15 -16.17 -5.23 -34.65
CA ALA A 15 -15.21 -5.95 -33.82
C ALA A 15 -13.89 -5.18 -33.66
N ALA A 16 -13.37 -4.61 -34.75
CA ALA A 16 -12.16 -3.80 -34.72
C ALA A 16 -12.33 -2.54 -33.84
N LEU A 17 -13.45 -1.83 -33.97
CA LEU A 17 -13.77 -0.67 -33.14
C LEU A 17 -13.91 -1.04 -31.65
N GLY A 18 -14.54 -2.17 -31.35
CA GLY A 18 -14.67 -2.68 -29.98
C GLY A 18 -13.31 -2.97 -29.34
N THR A 19 -12.42 -3.68 -30.05
CA THR A 19 -11.07 -3.96 -29.55
C THR A 19 -10.23 -2.69 -29.37
N ALA A 20 -10.30 -1.75 -30.32
CA ALA A 20 -9.63 -0.47 -30.22
C ALA A 20 -10.12 0.36 -29.02
N HIS A 21 -11.43 0.36 -28.77
CA HIS A 21 -12.01 1.04 -27.61
C HIS A 21 -11.54 0.44 -26.29
N LEU A 22 -11.49 -0.89 -26.19
CA LEU A 22 -10.99 -1.58 -24.99
C LEU A 22 -9.51 -1.27 -24.73
N LEU A 23 -8.67 -1.26 -25.76
CA LEU A 23 -7.26 -0.89 -25.63
C LEU A 23 -7.08 0.57 -25.21
N LEU A 24 -7.89 1.48 -25.75
CA LEU A 24 -7.87 2.89 -25.38
C LEU A 24 -8.34 3.09 -23.93
N ALA A 25 -9.41 2.39 -23.53
CA ALA A 25 -9.91 2.43 -22.17
C ALA A 25 -8.89 1.89 -21.16
N ASP A 26 -8.19 0.80 -21.49
CA ASP A 26 -7.10 0.26 -20.66
C ASP A 26 -5.94 1.25 -20.55
N ARG A 27 -5.53 1.89 -21.66
CA ARG A 27 -4.50 2.94 -21.64
C ARG A 27 -4.89 4.13 -20.77
N HIS A 28 -6.10 4.65 -20.94
CA HIS A 28 -6.60 5.74 -20.11
C HIS A 28 -6.72 5.34 -18.65
N HIS A 29 -7.10 4.10 -18.36
CA HIS A 29 -7.14 3.57 -17.02
C HIS A 29 -5.76 3.55 -16.37
N ARG A 30 -4.74 3.04 -17.09
CA ARG A 30 -3.34 3.04 -16.62
C ARG A 30 -2.81 4.45 -16.41
N GLN A 31 -3.00 5.36 -17.37
CA GLN A 31 -2.60 6.76 -17.23
C GLN A 31 -3.25 7.43 -16.02
N ARG A 32 -4.53 7.14 -15.77
CA ARG A 32 -5.23 7.65 -14.58
C ARG A 32 -4.64 7.06 -13.30
N GLN A 33 -4.31 5.77 -13.27
CA GLN A 33 -3.67 5.15 -12.12
C GLN A 33 -2.27 5.73 -11.86
N GLU A 34 -1.49 6.00 -12.90
CA GLU A 34 -0.19 6.65 -12.81
C GLU A 34 -0.31 8.06 -12.21
N LEU A 35 -1.25 8.87 -12.70
CA LEU A 35 -1.50 10.20 -12.16
C LEU A 35 -1.95 10.14 -10.69
N VAL A 36 -2.83 9.20 -10.34
CA VAL A 36 -3.25 9.01 -8.94
C VAL A 36 -2.08 8.52 -8.08
N ALA A 37 -1.23 7.65 -8.59
CA ALA A 37 -0.03 7.20 -7.87
C ALA A 37 0.94 8.36 -7.63
N MET A 38 1.19 9.18 -8.65
CA MET A 38 2.01 10.40 -8.54
C MET A 38 1.40 11.38 -7.53
N GLN A 39 0.08 11.59 -7.58
CA GLN A 39 -0.61 12.45 -6.62
C GLN A 39 -0.48 11.91 -5.19
N VAL A 40 -0.76 10.62 -4.96
CA VAL A 40 -0.62 10.00 -3.64
C VAL A 40 0.82 10.09 -3.14
N HIS A 41 1.80 9.95 -4.03
CA HIS A 41 3.21 10.07 -3.69
C HIS A 41 3.55 11.52 -3.32
N SER A 42 3.08 12.48 -4.11
CA SER A 42 3.28 13.91 -3.86
C SER A 42 2.56 14.36 -2.59
N ASP A 43 1.35 13.87 -2.32
CA ASP A 43 0.59 14.16 -1.11
C ASP A 43 1.29 13.58 0.12
N LEU A 44 1.85 12.37 0.00
CA LEU A 44 2.68 11.78 1.03
C LEU A 44 3.91 12.65 1.30
N LEU A 45 4.59 13.13 0.26
CA LEU A 45 5.72 14.06 0.39
C LEU A 45 5.30 15.44 0.94
N ALA A 46 4.14 15.95 0.56
CA ALA A 46 3.63 17.24 1.00
C ALA A 46 3.21 17.20 2.48
N ASP A 47 2.58 16.12 2.93
CA ASP A 47 2.28 15.90 4.35
C ASP A 47 3.57 15.87 5.18
N ILE A 48 4.61 15.21 4.66
CA ILE A 48 5.95 15.20 5.28
C ILE A 48 6.53 16.61 5.41
N ILE A 49 6.38 17.45 4.38
CA ILE A 49 6.91 18.83 4.38
C ILE A 49 6.09 19.75 5.29
N ARG A 50 4.76 19.60 5.30
CA ARG A 50 3.83 20.53 5.97
C ARG A 50 3.82 20.36 7.48
N ASP A 51 4.00 19.14 7.98
CA ASP A 51 3.90 18.86 9.40
C ASP A 51 4.94 17.80 9.82
N PRO A 52 6.22 18.19 9.92
CA PRO A 52 7.31 17.27 10.28
C PRO A 52 7.19 16.72 11.71
N GLU A 53 6.30 17.27 12.55
CA GLU A 53 6.13 16.86 13.95
C GLU A 53 4.95 15.89 14.19
N THR A 54 3.96 15.82 13.30
CA THR A 54 2.73 15.01 13.53
C THR A 54 2.85 13.52 13.23
N ASP A 55 3.91 13.06 12.58
CA ASP A 55 4.18 11.62 12.47
C ASP A 55 5.67 11.32 12.67
N PRO A 56 6.09 10.93 13.89
CA PRO A 56 7.47 10.58 14.23
C PRO A 56 8.06 9.43 13.40
N ALA A 57 7.25 8.77 12.58
CA ALA A 57 7.73 7.78 11.63
C ALA A 57 8.20 8.37 10.28
N TRP A 58 8.13 9.71 10.07
CA TRP A 58 8.27 10.36 8.72
C TRP A 58 9.24 11.58 8.58
N SER A 59 10.03 11.95 9.59
CA SER A 59 11.09 12.96 9.48
C SER A 59 12.52 12.49 9.08
N SER A 60 12.91 11.21 9.03
CA SER A 60 14.32 10.78 9.05
C SER A 60 15.09 10.50 7.71
N GLN A 61 14.72 11.05 6.55
CA GLN A 61 15.51 10.85 5.30
C GLN A 61 16.04 12.09 4.58
N TYR A 62 15.91 13.26 5.17
CA TYR A 62 16.69 14.43 4.81
C TYR A 62 17.34 14.94 6.09
N GLU A 63 18.68 15.03 6.17
CA GLU A 63 19.25 15.95 7.16
C GLU A 63 18.64 17.33 6.87
N PRO A 64 17.99 18.01 7.83
CA PRO A 64 18.16 17.96 9.30
C PRO A 64 17.06 17.24 10.14
N TRP A 65 16.24 16.35 9.57
CA TRP A 65 14.96 15.94 10.18
C TRP A 65 14.94 14.54 10.84
N VAL A 66 16.04 13.75 10.77
CA VAL A 66 16.23 12.57 11.66
C VAL A 66 16.39 13.09 13.09
N LYS A 67 15.44 12.78 13.99
CA LYS A 67 15.66 13.17 15.39
C LYS A 67 16.88 12.40 15.92
N PRO A 68 17.77 13.04 16.69
CA PRO A 68 18.88 12.33 17.32
C PRO A 68 18.38 11.08 18.07
N GLY A 69 18.79 9.90 17.63
CA GLY A 69 18.37 8.61 18.19
C GLY A 69 17.37 7.79 17.37
N GLU A 70 16.83 8.31 16.26
CA GLU A 70 16.00 7.52 15.33
C GLU A 70 16.86 6.71 14.34
N ASP A 71 16.47 5.47 14.07
CA ASP A 71 17.12 4.60 13.08
C ASP A 71 16.56 4.87 11.65
N PRO A 72 17.39 5.36 10.71
CA PRO A 72 16.98 5.62 9.33
C PRO A 72 16.42 4.41 8.57
N LYS A 73 16.74 3.19 9.00
CA LYS A 73 16.16 1.97 8.42
C LYS A 73 14.70 1.81 8.84
N PHE A 74 14.39 1.93 10.13
CA PHE A 74 13.01 1.80 10.62
C PHE A 74 12.10 2.85 10.03
N PHE A 75 12.63 4.04 9.87
CA PHE A 75 12.01 5.12 9.14
C PHE A 75 11.59 4.75 7.71
N THR A 76 12.52 4.23 6.93
CA THR A 76 12.27 3.82 5.53
C THR A 76 11.22 2.72 5.47
N LEU A 77 11.26 1.78 6.42
CA LEU A 77 10.28 0.70 6.51
C LEU A 77 8.89 1.22 6.86
N ASN A 78 8.79 2.19 7.77
CA ASN A 78 7.55 2.92 7.97
C ASN A 78 7.11 3.55 6.64
N ARG A 79 8.07 4.14 5.89
CA ARG A 79 7.84 4.80 4.61
C ARG A 79 7.00 3.98 3.63
N TRP A 80 7.40 2.73 3.51
CA TRP A 80 6.74 1.76 2.64
C TRP A 80 5.34 1.39 3.10
N LEU A 81 5.08 1.27 4.40
CA LEU A 81 3.76 0.87 4.90
C LEU A 81 2.69 1.96 4.67
N GLU A 82 2.98 3.25 4.84
CA GLU A 82 1.96 4.28 4.53
C GLU A 82 1.76 4.47 3.04
N TRP A 83 2.82 4.32 2.24
CA TRP A 83 2.67 4.24 0.79
C TRP A 83 1.70 3.12 0.41
N TYR A 84 1.89 1.91 0.96
CA TYR A 84 0.98 0.80 0.74
C TYR A 84 -0.45 1.08 1.22
N ARG A 85 -0.61 1.73 2.37
CA ARG A 85 -1.93 2.09 2.93
C ARG A 85 -2.67 3.08 2.04
N ARG A 86 -2.01 4.18 1.67
CA ARG A 86 -2.59 5.24 0.81
C ARG A 86 -2.81 4.75 -0.61
N GLY A 87 -1.84 4.04 -1.19
CA GLY A 87 -1.96 3.42 -2.50
C GLY A 87 -3.10 2.40 -2.57
N ARG A 88 -3.29 1.59 -1.51
CA ARG A 88 -4.44 0.67 -1.43
C ARG A 88 -5.77 1.41 -1.35
N ARG A 89 -5.84 2.48 -0.57
CA ARG A 89 -7.05 3.31 -0.42
C ARG A 89 -7.42 4.03 -1.72
N ALA A 90 -6.42 4.50 -2.46
CA ALA A 90 -6.59 5.18 -3.75
C ALA A 90 -6.86 4.21 -4.92
N GLY A 91 -6.79 2.90 -4.70
CA GLY A 91 -6.98 1.89 -5.75
C GLY A 91 -5.79 1.73 -6.70
N VAL A 92 -4.64 2.34 -6.35
CA VAL A 92 -3.36 2.19 -7.08
C VAL A 92 -2.77 0.81 -6.84
N ILE A 93 -2.94 0.26 -5.63
CA ILE A 93 -2.43 -1.05 -5.25
C ILE A 93 -3.63 -1.98 -5.05
N SER A 94 -3.70 -3.10 -5.78
CA SER A 94 -4.73 -4.11 -5.58
C SER A 94 -4.50 -4.89 -4.27
N THR A 95 -5.50 -5.65 -3.80
CA THR A 95 -5.28 -6.51 -2.61
C THR A 95 -4.25 -7.60 -2.88
N SER A 96 -4.20 -8.16 -4.10
CA SER A 96 -3.22 -9.21 -4.45
C SER A 96 -1.81 -8.64 -4.46
N ASP A 97 -1.60 -7.50 -5.09
CA ASP A 97 -0.27 -6.86 -5.14
C ASP A 97 0.17 -6.43 -3.74
N LEU A 98 -0.76 -5.95 -2.92
CA LEU A 98 -0.49 -5.63 -1.53
C LEU A 98 0.02 -6.85 -0.75
N LYS A 99 -0.58 -8.03 -0.92
CA LYS A 99 -0.11 -9.26 -0.26
C LYS A 99 1.32 -9.61 -0.66
N VAL A 100 1.64 -9.51 -1.96
CA VAL A 100 3.00 -9.75 -2.47
C VAL A 100 3.97 -8.74 -1.88
N ASN A 101 3.63 -7.46 -1.91
CA ASN A 101 4.45 -6.38 -1.37
C ASN A 101 4.70 -6.55 0.13
N LEU A 102 3.67 -6.91 0.91
CA LEU A 102 3.81 -7.16 2.35
C LEU A 102 4.66 -8.40 2.63
N SER A 103 4.56 -9.46 1.82
CA SER A 103 5.45 -10.62 1.96
C SER A 103 6.90 -10.24 1.70
N SER A 104 7.17 -9.45 0.66
CA SER A 104 8.52 -8.96 0.35
C SER A 104 9.04 -8.01 1.44
N PHE A 105 8.17 -7.14 1.95
CA PHE A 105 8.46 -6.22 3.04
C PHE A 105 8.94 -6.95 4.30
N MET A 106 8.28 -8.05 4.68
CA MET A 106 8.68 -8.84 5.86
C MET A 106 10.03 -9.56 5.67
N ARG A 107 10.53 -9.69 4.44
CA ARG A 107 11.86 -10.24 4.14
C ARG A 107 12.97 -9.20 4.16
N LEU A 108 12.63 -7.91 4.26
CA LEU A 108 13.63 -6.85 4.39
C LEU A 108 14.32 -6.94 5.75
N ASP A 109 15.59 -6.54 5.79
CA ASP A 109 16.33 -6.35 7.03
C ASP A 109 15.55 -5.39 7.95
N GLY A 110 15.24 -5.83 9.17
CA GLY A 110 14.43 -5.09 10.14
C GLY A 110 12.92 -5.06 9.87
N GLY A 111 12.40 -5.60 8.76
CA GLY A 111 10.97 -5.52 8.40
C GLY A 111 10.02 -6.13 9.44
N THR A 112 10.32 -7.36 9.89
CA THR A 112 9.55 -8.01 10.95
C THR A 112 9.74 -7.35 12.31
N LEU A 113 10.96 -6.90 12.63
CA LEU A 113 11.27 -6.23 13.89
C LEU A 113 10.52 -4.89 14.01
N MET A 114 10.51 -4.11 12.93
CA MET A 114 9.79 -2.84 12.87
C MET A 114 8.30 -3.02 13.15
N TRP A 115 7.69 -4.00 12.48
CA TRP A 115 6.28 -4.30 12.70
C TRP A 115 6.04 -4.77 14.13
N ALA A 116 6.89 -5.64 14.67
CA ALA A 116 6.78 -6.08 16.06
C ALA A 116 6.77 -4.88 17.03
N LEU A 117 7.63 -3.87 16.83
CA LEU A 117 7.72 -2.68 17.67
C LEU A 117 6.52 -1.72 17.55
N THR A 118 5.83 -1.70 16.40
CA THR A 118 4.83 -0.66 16.09
C THR A 118 3.39 -1.17 15.97
N ARG A 119 3.19 -2.50 15.88
CA ARG A 119 1.89 -3.13 15.59
C ARG A 119 0.76 -2.69 16.52
N GLU A 120 1.03 -2.59 17.83
CA GLU A 120 0.04 -2.24 18.85
C GLU A 120 -0.54 -0.85 18.59
N LYS A 121 0.33 0.16 18.59
CA LYS A 121 -0.05 1.57 18.38
C LYS A 121 -0.77 1.76 17.05
N ARG A 122 -0.29 1.11 15.98
CA ARG A 122 -0.92 1.17 14.66
C ARG A 122 -2.33 0.56 14.67
N TRP A 123 -2.54 -0.51 15.44
CA TRP A 123 -3.87 -1.11 15.61
C TRP A 123 -4.82 -0.17 16.34
N GLN A 124 -4.37 0.42 17.45
CA GLN A 124 -5.15 1.38 18.24
C GLN A 124 -5.57 2.60 17.41
N GLN A 125 -4.63 3.21 16.69
CA GLN A 125 -4.87 4.36 15.81
C GLN A 125 -5.87 4.04 14.68
N SER A 126 -6.01 2.76 14.33
CA SER A 126 -6.80 2.32 13.18
C SER A 126 -8.10 1.64 13.55
N ALA A 127 -8.32 1.38 14.84
CA ALA A 127 -9.57 0.88 15.40
C ALA A 127 -10.81 1.67 14.93
N PRO A 128 -10.77 3.00 14.72
CA PRO A 128 -11.96 3.75 14.29
C PRO A 128 -12.44 3.46 12.85
N THR A 129 -11.59 2.95 11.93
CA THR A 129 -11.96 2.82 10.52
C THR A 129 -11.92 1.37 10.01
N LYS A 130 -12.98 0.92 9.33
CA LYS A 130 -13.05 -0.42 8.73
C LYS A 130 -11.93 -0.65 7.69
N SER A 131 -11.58 0.38 6.93
CA SER A 131 -10.49 0.33 5.95
C SER A 131 -9.12 0.20 6.62
N GLY A 132 -8.87 0.96 7.70
CA GLY A 132 -7.65 0.84 8.50
C GLY A 132 -7.49 -0.55 9.08
N ARG A 133 -8.52 -1.08 9.75
CA ARG A 133 -8.50 -2.45 10.30
C ARG A 133 -8.19 -3.51 9.24
N LYS A 134 -8.81 -3.42 8.06
CA LYS A 134 -8.55 -4.35 6.95
C LYS A 134 -7.10 -4.29 6.46
N PHE A 135 -6.54 -3.08 6.33
CA PHE A 135 -5.17 -2.91 5.87
C PHE A 135 -4.19 -3.55 6.86
N TRP A 136 -4.26 -3.16 8.12
CA TRP A 136 -3.33 -3.68 9.13
C TRP A 136 -3.51 -5.18 9.36
N HIS A 137 -4.71 -5.73 9.18
CA HIS A 137 -4.92 -7.18 9.25
C HIS A 137 -4.09 -7.92 8.20
N LEU A 138 -3.95 -7.36 6.99
CA LEU A 138 -3.10 -7.93 5.94
C LEU A 138 -1.61 -7.84 6.33
N VAL A 139 -1.18 -6.74 6.95
CA VAL A 139 0.19 -6.58 7.45
C VAL A 139 0.48 -7.61 8.54
N ASP A 140 -0.42 -7.77 9.50
CA ASP A 140 -0.29 -8.74 10.59
C ASP A 140 -0.29 -10.19 10.09
N THR A 141 -1.08 -10.47 9.04
CA THR A 141 -1.06 -11.78 8.37
C THR A 141 0.29 -12.07 7.72
N ALA A 142 0.87 -11.09 7.01
CA ALA A 142 2.19 -11.25 6.40
C ALA A 142 3.28 -11.41 7.45
N PHE A 143 3.20 -10.67 8.57
CA PHE A 143 4.10 -10.79 9.70
C PHE A 143 4.09 -12.19 10.32
N ARG A 144 2.89 -12.74 10.58
CA ARG A 144 2.73 -14.12 11.06
C ARG A 144 3.30 -15.13 10.09
N ALA A 145 2.99 -14.99 8.80
CA ALA A 145 3.50 -15.89 7.76
C ALA A 145 5.04 -15.86 7.66
N ALA A 146 5.66 -14.72 7.93
CA ALA A 146 7.12 -14.58 8.01
C ALA A 146 7.72 -15.13 9.32
N GLY A 147 6.92 -15.70 10.22
CA GLY A 147 7.36 -16.23 11.51
C GLY A 147 7.66 -15.14 12.54
N GLY A 148 7.25 -13.89 12.30
CA GLY A 148 7.60 -12.74 13.11
C GLY A 148 7.15 -12.84 14.56
N GLU A 149 6.01 -13.49 14.84
CA GLU A 149 5.53 -13.72 16.21
C GLU A 149 6.49 -14.57 17.04
N ARG A 150 7.06 -15.61 16.42
CA ARG A 150 8.05 -16.48 17.07
C ARG A 150 9.37 -15.76 17.23
N THR A 151 9.82 -15.07 16.19
CA THR A 151 11.12 -14.38 16.17
C THR A 151 11.18 -13.22 17.16
N HIS A 152 10.08 -12.50 17.36
CA HIS A 152 10.02 -11.29 18.20
C HIS A 152 9.11 -11.45 19.42
N ALA A 153 9.00 -12.68 19.94
CA ALA A 153 8.07 -13.03 21.02
C ALA A 153 8.33 -12.25 22.33
N GLU A 154 9.57 -11.87 22.60
CA GLU A 154 9.94 -11.06 23.77
C GLU A 154 9.42 -9.62 23.64
N ILE A 155 9.71 -8.97 22.51
CA ILE A 155 9.24 -7.62 22.19
C ILE A 155 7.71 -7.53 22.25
N ILE A 156 7.01 -8.53 21.74
CA ILE A 156 5.54 -8.55 21.74
C ILE A 156 4.99 -8.70 23.17
N ARG A 157 5.64 -9.50 24.03
CA ARG A 157 5.21 -9.71 25.42
C ARG A 157 5.37 -8.46 26.28
N GLU A 158 6.38 -7.65 25.98
CA GLU A 158 6.67 -6.41 26.70
C GLU A 158 5.75 -5.26 26.30
N GLN A 159 4.97 -5.41 25.24
CA GLN A 159 3.97 -4.42 24.84
C GLN A 159 2.67 -4.58 25.64
N PRO A 160 2.01 -3.47 26.04
CA PRO A 160 0.69 -3.55 26.63
C PRO A 160 -0.28 -4.23 25.66
N THR A 161 -0.93 -5.31 26.11
CA THR A 161 -1.72 -6.23 25.27
C THR A 161 -2.91 -5.57 24.59
N LEU A 162 -3.06 -5.78 23.27
CA LEU A 162 -4.29 -5.51 22.50
C LEU A 162 -5.53 -6.07 23.21
N PRO A 163 -6.65 -5.31 23.31
CA PRO A 163 -7.94 -5.92 23.57
C PRO A 163 -8.31 -6.85 22.40
N PRO A 164 -8.93 -8.02 22.67
CA PRO A 164 -9.31 -8.96 21.63
C PRO A 164 -10.28 -8.28 20.64
N LEU A 165 -10.05 -8.51 19.34
CA LEU A 165 -10.99 -8.11 18.29
C LEU A 165 -12.36 -8.74 18.60
N ALA A 166 -13.34 -7.91 18.96
CA ALA A 166 -14.72 -8.33 19.06
C ALA A 166 -15.13 -8.95 17.71
N ARG A 167 -15.43 -10.25 17.71
CA ARG A 167 -15.94 -10.93 16.53
C ARG A 167 -17.32 -10.35 16.23
N GLY A 168 -17.42 -9.60 15.14
CA GLY A 168 -18.65 -9.33 14.41
C GLY A 168 -19.78 -8.64 15.17
N GLN A 169 -19.99 -7.36 14.87
CA GLN A 169 -21.31 -6.81 14.57
C GLN A 169 -21.20 -5.98 13.29
#